data_AF-A0A7K0Z1S2-F1
#
_entry.id   AF-A0A7K0Z1S2-F1
#
_cell.length_a   1.000
_cell.length_b   1.000
_cell.length_c   1.000
_cell.angle_alpha   90.00
_cell.angle_beta   90.00
_cell.angle_gamma   90.00
#
_symmetry.space_group_name_H-M   'P 1'
#
loop_
_entity.id
_entity.type
_entity.pdbx_description
1 polymer ?
#
loop_
_entity_poly.entity_id
_entity_poly.type
_entity_poly.pdbx_seq_one_letter_code
_entity_poly.pdbx_strand_id
1 'polypeptide(L)' 'MNKSDFFSTWSKLHGGAKIEGVVKIWLEISFVFVRPLAGLRITPNMLTLSGLASAVALWHFANSWLAALFLVLSL' A
#
# COMPACT_ATOMS: atom_id res chain seq x y z
N MET A 1 10.95 0.05 11.13
CA MET A 1 11.16 -1.40 10.91
C MET A 1 12.14 -1.58 9.76
N ASN A 2 13.13 -2.46 9.89
CA ASN A 2 14.02 -2.80 8.78
C ASN A 2 13.35 -3.86 7.87
N LYS A 3 13.98 -4.23 6.75
CA LYS A 3 13.38 -5.16 5.77
C LYS A 3 13.26 -6.60 6.31
N SER A 4 14.22 -7.06 7.11
CA SER A 4 14.17 -8.41 7.71
C SER A 4 13.06 -8.55 8.73
N ASP A 5 12.84 -7.54 9.57
CA ASP A 5 11.77 -7.50 10.55
C ASP A 5 10.40 -7.52 9.86
N PHE A 6 10.27 -6.79 8.74
CA PHE A 6 9.06 -6.78 7.92
C PHE A 6 8.73 -8.19 7.41
N PHE A 7 9.71 -8.88 6.84
CA PHE A 7 9.55 -10.24 6.32
C PHE A 7 9.24 -11.24 7.44
N SER A 8 9.99 -11.19 8.54
CA SER A 8 9.77 -12.06 9.70
C SER A 8 8.35 -11.87 10.27
N THR A 9 7.91 -10.63 10.42
CA THR A 9 6.57 -10.30 10.91
C THR A 9 5.50 -10.80 9.95
N TRP A 10 5.66 -10.55 8.64
CA TRP A 10 4.71 -11.02 7.63
C TRP A 10 4.59 -12.55 7.65
N SER A 11 5.72 -13.28 7.66
CA SER A 11 5.72 -14.75 7.71
C SER A 11 5.02 -15.26 8.96
N LYS A 12 5.32 -14.69 10.13
CA LYS A 12 4.69 -15.06 11.41
C LYS A 12 3.17 -14.86 11.39
N LEU A 13 2.69 -13.74 10.82
CA LEU A 13 1.25 -13.47 10.68
C LEU A 13 0.55 -14.41 9.70
N HIS A 14 1.29 -15.01 8.78
CA HIS A 14 0.81 -15.97 7.79
C HIS A 14 1.20 -17.41 8.14
N GLY A 15 1.28 -17.75 9.43
CA GLY A 15 1.50 -19.13 9.88
C GLY A 15 2.89 -19.69 9.58
N GLY A 16 3.90 -18.84 9.45
CA GLY A 16 5.27 -19.24 9.10
C GLY A 16 5.47 -19.49 7.60
N ALA A 17 4.64 -18.89 6.75
CA ALA A 17 4.76 -19.02 5.29
C ALA A 17 6.17 -18.66 4.81
N LYS A 18 6.70 -19.49 3.90
CA LYS A 18 8.01 -19.25 3.28
C LYS A 18 7.96 -18.02 2.38
N ILE A 19 9.03 -17.22 2.43
CA ILE A 19 9.18 -16.01 1.60
C ILE A 19 10.09 -16.33 0.43
N GLU A 20 9.50 -16.91 -0.62
CA GLU A 20 10.20 -17.33 -1.84
C GLU A 20 9.39 -17.01 -3.09
N GLY A 21 10.04 -17.04 -4.26
CA GLY A 21 9.42 -16.77 -5.55
C GLY A 21 8.64 -15.45 -5.61
N VAL A 22 7.39 -15.53 -6.06
CA VAL A 22 6.49 -14.37 -6.26
C VAL A 22 6.20 -13.64 -4.95
N VAL A 23 6.05 -14.36 -3.83
CA VAL A 23 5.78 -13.75 -2.52
C VAL A 23 6.92 -12.83 -2.12
N LYS A 24 8.17 -13.27 -2.31
CA LYS A 24 9.33 -12.45 -1.99
C LYS A 24 9.33 -11.16 -2.81
N ILE A 25 9.15 -11.26 -4.13
CA ILE A 25 9.12 -10.09 -5.04
C ILE A 25 8.02 -9.11 -4.60
N TRP A 26 6.82 -9.62 -4.31
CA TRP A 26 5.69 -8.82 -3.85
C TRP A 26 6.01 -8.07 -2.55
N LEU A 27 6.61 -8.74 -1.57
CA LEU A 27 6.98 -8.12 -0.29
C LEU A 27 8.12 -7.10 -0.46
N GLU A 28 9.05 -7.33 -1.39
CA GLU A 28 10.10 -6.36 -1.69
C GLU A 28 9.53 -5.05 -2.25
N ILE A 29 8.63 -5.16 -3.23
CA ILE A 29 7.93 -4.01 -3.80
C ILE A 29 7.12 -3.31 -2.71
N SER A 30 6.32 -4.07 -1.96
CA SER A 30 5.49 -3.53 -0.88
C SER A 30 6.33 -2.73 0.12
N PHE A 31 7.46 -3.27 0.58
CA PHE A 31 8.33 -2.60 1.55
C PHE A 31 8.84 -1.24 1.06
N VAL A 32 9.19 -1.13 -0.23
CA VAL A 32 9.68 0.13 -0.82
C VAL A 32 8.60 1.21 -0.77
N PHE A 33 7.35 0.88 -1.10
CA PHE A 33 6.25 1.84 -1.13
C PHE A 33 5.70 2.18 0.25
N VAL A 34 5.58 1.21 1.16
CA VAL A 34 4.99 1.45 2.49
C VAL A 34 5.99 2.04 3.50
N ARG A 35 7.30 1.85 3.33
CA ARG A 35 8.30 2.37 4.30
C ARG A 35 8.27 3.90 4.42
N PRO A 36 8.21 4.70 3.33
CA PRO A 36 8.03 6.14 3.42
C PRO A 36 6.73 6.53 4.14
N LEU A 37 5.61 5.88 3.80
CA LEU A 37 4.30 6.13 4.42
C LEU A 37 4.32 5.86 5.93
N ALA A 38 4.96 4.75 6.35
CA ALA A 38 5.16 4.43 7.75
C ALA A 38 6.05 5.45 8.46
N GLY A 39 7.07 6.00 7.78
CA GLY A 39 7.89 7.11 8.28
C GLY A 39 7.08 8.39 8.54
N LEU A 40 6.06 8.64 7.70
CA LEU A 40 5.08 9.71 7.87
C LEU A 40 3.96 9.38 8.87
N ARG A 41 4.03 8.22 9.55
CA ARG A 41 3.01 7.71 10.49
C ARG A 41 1.62 7.55 9.86
N ILE A 42 1.56 7.35 8.54
CA ILE A 42 0.30 7.00 7.87
C ILE A 42 -0.07 5.58 8.29
N THR A 43 -1.22 5.44 8.94
CA THR A 43 -1.75 4.13 9.35
C THR A 43 -2.44 3.43 8.18
N PRO A 44 -2.60 2.09 8.22
CA PRO A 44 -3.36 1.37 7.19
C PRO A 44 -4.78 1.92 6.99
N ASN A 45 -5.48 2.25 8.08
CA ASN A 45 -6.83 2.81 8.01
C ASN A 45 -6.85 4.19 7.33
N MET A 46 -5.86 5.05 7.61
CA MET A 46 -5.74 6.34 6.92
C MET A 46 -5.50 6.14 5.43
N LEU A 47 -4.63 5.20 5.05
CA LEU A 47 -4.36 4.89 3.64
C LEU A 47 -5.65 4.41 2.94
N THR A 48 -6.35 3.43 3.51
CA THR A 48 -7.62 2.92 2.96
C THR A 48 -8.68 4.02 2.84
N LEU A 49 -8.87 4.85 3.86
CA LEU A 49 -9.83 5.95 3.82
C LEU A 49 -9.44 7.02 2.80
N SER A 50 -8.14 7.27 2.61
CA SER A 50 -7.65 8.20 1.59
C SER A 50 -7.91 7.71 0.16
N GLY A 51 -7.79 6.40 -0.07
CA GLY A 51 -8.16 5.78 -1.34
C GLY A 51 -9.66 5.88 -1.61
N LEU A 52 -10.49 5.63 -0.59
CA LEU A 52 -11.95 5.83 -0.69
C LEU A 52 -12.32 7.29 -0.98
N ALA A 53 -11.70 8.24 -0.28
CA ALA A 53 -11.92 9.66 -0.54
C ALA A 53 -11.50 10.04 -1.97
N SER A 54 -10.39 9.48 -2.46
CA SER A 54 -9.92 9.67 -3.83
C SER A 54 -10.89 9.07 -4.85
N ALA A 55 -11.52 7.93 -4.57
CA ALA A 55 -12.55 7.35 -5.44
C ALA A 55 -13.80 8.25 -5.53
N VAL A 56 -14.22 8.87 -4.42
CA VAL A 56 -15.32 9.85 -4.43
C VAL A 56 -14.94 11.09 -5.24
N ALA A 57 -13.71 11.58 -5.08
CA ALA A 57 -13.19 12.70 -5.86
C ALA A 57 -13.12 12.34 -7.37
N LEU A 58 -12.66 11.13 -7.71
CA LEU A 58 -12.65 10.63 -9.08
C LEU A 58 -14.04 10.71 -9.72
N TRP A 59 -15.08 10.26 -9.02
CA TRP A 59 -16.46 10.33 -9.51
C TRP A 59 -16.89 11.78 -9.81
N HIS A 60 -16.54 12.72 -8.94
CA HIS A 60 -16.86 14.14 -9.14
C HIS A 60 -16.07 14.78 -10.29
N PHE A 61 -14.79 14.41 -10.45
CA PHE A 61 -13.86 14.98 -11.42
C PHE A 61 -13.66 14.12 -12.67
N ALA A 62 -14.57 13.18 -12.95
CA ALA A 62 -14.40 12.12 -13.95
C ALA A 62 -14.09 12.61 -15.38
N ASN A 63 -14.62 13.77 -15.76
CA ASN A 63 -14.41 14.38 -17.09
C ASN A 63 -13.26 15.41 -17.11
N SER A 64 -12.38 15.39 -16.12
CA SER A 64 -11.22 16.27 -16.02
C SER A 64 -9.91 15.49 -16.07
N TRP A 65 -8.81 16.17 -16.39
CA TRP A 65 -7.47 15.57 -16.37
C TRP A 65 -7.07 15.04 -14.97
N LEU A 66 -7.66 15.58 -13.89
CA LEU A 66 -7.44 15.13 -12.52
C LEU A 66 -7.99 13.72 -12.25
N ALA A 67 -8.90 13.22 -13.10
CA ALA A 67 -9.44 11.87 -12.98
C ALA A 67 -8.32 10.82 -12.97
N ALA A 68 -7.27 10.98 -13.80
CA ALA A 68 -6.15 10.04 -13.82
C ALA A 68 -5.40 9.98 -12.47
N LEU A 69 -5.21 11.14 -11.83
CA LEU A 69 -4.56 11.22 -10.51
C LEU A 69 -5.42 10.55 -9.44
N PHE A 70 -6.70 10.90 -9.35
CA PHE A 70 -7.60 10.33 -8.34
C PHE A 70 -7.83 8.83 -8.55
N LEU A 71 -7.80 8.37 -9.79
CA LEU A 71 -7.82 6.94 -10.10
C LEU A 71 -6.60 6.24 -9.48
N VAL A 72 -5.37 6.71 -9.77
CA VAL A 72 -4.16 6.10 -9.21
C VAL A 72 -4.16 6.12 -7.68
N LEU A 73 -4.63 7.21 -7.06
CA LEU A 73 -4.70 7.32 -5.60
C LEU A 73 -5.79 6.44 -4.96
N SER A 74 -6.75 5.97 -5.75
CA SER A 74 -7.85 5.10 -5.27
C SER A 74 -7.55 3.61 -5.31
N LEU A 75 -6.45 3.20 -5.98
CA LEU A 75 -6.01 1.82 -6.15
C LEU A 75 -5.10 1.37 -4.99
#